data_AF-A0A4Q9I0G6-F1
#
_entry.id   AF-A0A4Q9I0G6-F1
#
_cell.length_a   1.000
_cell.length_b   1.000
_cell.length_c   1.000
_cell.angle_alpha   90.00
_cell.angle_beta   90.00
_cell.angle_gamma   90.00
#
_symmetry.space_group_name_H-M   'P 1'
#
loop_
_entity.id
_entity.type
_entity.pdbx_description
1 polymer ?
#
loop_
_entity_poly.entity_id
_entity_poly.type
_entity_poly.pdbx_seq_one_letter_code
_entity_poly.pdbx_strand_id
1 'polypeptide(L)'
;MKSSLKLHGGMPLPVRVIAPSRLVALRERTGLSKAELARRIGVSTRMVFFYEQGRHTPTPQRLQRMAAALHCDVGELTGVLRGEEGLVDLRFAAGLTLDQAVELLRRTPVGRDLCLSAPRLSALEQGRPVLGRNWRDRDVVGRLPAGLAKIYDVPVRMVVDAWMRSRPDESAPVRPRRQPQRRSSDSAEAAWQSLNERQRIYLGEILRDERMTETEMWMRRTHHLPVPRPAEWRKLPLALHAPAEVVGYTRLQERLRLNGVHDPGAGATVHALARRGLLVTSTDLVHHPETGEVSRVRVEMTRRGRATARAGLGEHAEQQPGVPLLSEWLWGVMVRVAGAGPNGLDRDALSGRAPFYLGVGYKNRSGGRPSRGFIDEVPVLATDGTHVVGYRWRLTPVGLRHVVEYLDEYRRRYPHVDTTSVVGLADIPS
;
A
#
# COMPACT_ATOMS: atom_id res chain seq x y z
N MET A 1 -31.87 -18.19 9.57
CA MET A 1 -31.17 -18.39 10.86
C MET A 1 -29.67 -18.51 10.65
N LYS A 2 -28.93 -17.40 10.76
CA LYS A 2 -27.46 -17.37 10.94
C LYS A 2 -27.14 -16.17 11.81
N SER A 3 -27.32 -16.37 13.12
CA SER A 3 -26.80 -15.48 14.15
C SER A 3 -25.37 -15.93 14.44
N SER A 4 -24.41 -15.04 14.25
CA SER A 4 -23.06 -15.23 14.79
C SER A 4 -22.67 -13.93 15.47
N LEU A 5 -23.24 -13.75 16.67
CA LEU A 5 -22.73 -12.84 17.68
C LEU A 5 -21.27 -13.20 17.93
N LYS A 6 -20.35 -12.36 17.47
CA LYS A 6 -18.94 -12.43 17.86
C LYS A 6 -18.81 -11.90 19.29
N LEU A 7 -18.81 -12.83 20.25
CA LEU A 7 -18.38 -12.55 21.62
C LEU A 7 -16.91 -12.08 21.60
N HIS A 8 -16.66 -10.96 22.28
CA HIS A 8 -15.34 -10.38 22.50
C HIS A 8 -14.53 -11.23 23.51
N GLY A 9 -13.21 -11.21 23.35
CA GLY A 9 -12.25 -11.67 24.37
C GLY A 9 -11.95 -13.17 24.34
N GLY A 10 -10.91 -13.57 23.60
CA GLY A 10 -10.43 -14.95 23.62
C GLY A 10 -9.00 -15.04 23.11
N MET A 11 -8.14 -15.65 23.92
CA MET A 11 -6.71 -15.91 23.71
C MET A 11 -6.32 -16.28 22.26
N PRO A 12 -5.07 -16.00 21.82
CA PRO A 12 -4.63 -16.34 20.47
C PRO A 12 -4.80 -17.84 20.21
N LEU A 13 -5.71 -18.17 19.28
CA LEU A 13 -5.95 -19.54 18.84
C LEU A 13 -4.63 -20.19 18.39
N PRO A 14 -4.21 -21.33 18.97
CA PRO A 14 -3.00 -22.01 18.58
C PRO A 14 -3.17 -22.62 17.17
N VAL A 15 -2.16 -22.45 16.31
CA VAL A 15 -2.00 -23.06 14.97
C VAL A 15 -3.32 -23.16 14.17
N ARG A 16 -3.66 -22.10 13.44
CA ARG A 16 -4.97 -22.02 12.77
C ARG A 16 -5.16 -23.10 11.70
N VAL A 17 -6.18 -23.91 11.96
CA VAL A 17 -6.81 -24.93 11.13
C VAL A 17 -7.56 -24.25 9.99
N ILE A 18 -7.69 -24.90 8.82
CA ILE A 18 -8.67 -24.48 7.80
C ILE A 18 -10.03 -24.32 8.46
N ALA A 19 -10.79 -23.27 8.11
CA ALA A 19 -12.19 -23.16 8.51
C ALA A 19 -13.00 -24.23 7.74
N PRO A 20 -13.45 -25.33 8.37
CA PRO A 20 -13.92 -26.50 7.62
C PRO A 20 -15.17 -26.21 6.79
N SER A 21 -16.09 -25.40 7.34
CA SER A 21 -17.28 -24.92 6.64
C SER A 21 -16.96 -24.05 5.42
N ARG A 22 -15.87 -23.27 5.45
CA ARG A 22 -15.42 -22.47 4.31
C ARG A 22 -14.83 -23.33 3.21
N LEU A 23 -14.04 -24.35 3.57
CA LEU A 23 -13.52 -25.32 2.61
C LEU A 23 -14.66 -26.01 1.84
N VAL A 24 -15.69 -26.48 2.56
CA VAL A 24 -16.88 -27.09 1.95
C VAL A 24 -17.55 -26.11 0.98
N ALA A 25 -17.85 -24.89 1.44
CA ALA A 25 -18.52 -23.88 0.63
C ALA A 25 -17.72 -23.47 -0.62
N LEU A 26 -16.40 -23.31 -0.49
CA LEU A 26 -15.51 -22.98 -1.61
C LEU A 26 -15.45 -24.11 -2.62
N ARG A 27 -15.30 -25.36 -2.15
CA ARG A 27 -15.28 -26.54 -3.01
C ARG A 27 -16.57 -26.66 -3.81
N GLU A 28 -17.72 -26.53 -3.16
CA GLU A 28 -19.04 -26.61 -3.80
C GLU A 28 -19.26 -25.48 -4.81
N ARG A 29 -18.90 -24.24 -4.46
CA ARG A 29 -18.97 -23.09 -5.37
C ARG A 29 -18.11 -23.28 -6.63
N THR A 30 -16.98 -23.96 -6.50
CA THR A 30 -16.09 -24.29 -7.64
C THR A 30 -16.51 -25.55 -8.41
N GLY A 31 -17.59 -26.22 -8.00
CA GLY A 31 -18.09 -27.44 -8.65
C GLY A 31 -17.20 -28.67 -8.47
N LEU A 32 -16.26 -28.67 -7.52
CA LEU A 32 -15.33 -29.78 -7.33
C LEU A 32 -15.92 -30.86 -6.41
N SER A 33 -15.77 -32.12 -6.80
CA SER A 33 -15.99 -33.24 -5.89
C SER A 33 -14.82 -33.36 -4.89
N LYS A 34 -15.03 -34.07 -3.77
CA LYS A 34 -13.95 -34.38 -2.81
C LYS A 34 -12.79 -35.12 -3.47
N ALA A 35 -13.10 -36.05 -4.39
CA ALA A 35 -12.11 -36.84 -5.12
C ALA A 35 -11.32 -35.96 -6.11
N GLU A 36 -11.99 -35.05 -6.80
CA GLU A 36 -11.35 -34.13 -7.73
C GLU A 36 -10.44 -33.13 -7.00
N LEU A 37 -10.88 -32.57 -5.87
CA LEU A 37 -10.04 -31.74 -5.02
C LEU A 37 -8.82 -32.52 -4.51
N ALA A 38 -9.02 -33.77 -4.06
CA ALA A 38 -7.97 -34.63 -3.57
C ALA A 38 -6.88 -34.88 -4.64
N ARG A 39 -7.32 -35.17 -5.87
CA ARG A 39 -6.44 -35.33 -7.05
C ARG A 39 -5.63 -34.06 -7.32
N ARG A 40 -6.26 -32.89 -7.30
CA ARG A 40 -5.60 -31.59 -7.56
C ARG A 40 -4.55 -31.21 -6.53
N ILE A 41 -4.77 -31.53 -5.25
CA ILE A 41 -3.84 -31.18 -4.17
C ILE A 41 -2.84 -32.30 -3.82
N GLY A 42 -2.99 -33.49 -4.42
CA GLY A 42 -2.11 -34.64 -4.24
C GLY A 42 -2.29 -35.35 -2.90
N VAL A 43 -3.54 -35.56 -2.47
CA VAL A 43 -3.89 -36.32 -1.25
C VAL A 43 -4.98 -37.34 -1.53
N SER A 44 -5.30 -38.22 -0.57
CA SER A 44 -6.44 -39.12 -0.69
C SER A 44 -7.78 -38.41 -0.48
N THR A 45 -8.85 -38.92 -1.08
CA THR A 45 -10.22 -38.42 -0.85
C THR A 45 -10.60 -38.43 0.64
N ARG A 46 -10.11 -39.44 1.39
CA ARG A 46 -10.28 -39.54 2.84
C ARG A 46 -9.61 -38.37 3.58
N MET A 47 -8.45 -37.90 3.11
CA MET A 47 -7.77 -36.74 3.70
C MET A 47 -8.57 -35.45 3.50
N VAL A 48 -9.18 -35.25 2.31
CA VAL A 48 -10.08 -34.11 2.08
C VAL A 48 -11.29 -34.15 3.02
N PHE A 49 -11.88 -35.32 3.22
CA PHE A 49 -12.95 -35.51 4.19
C PHE A 49 -12.52 -35.11 5.61
N PHE A 50 -11.31 -35.50 6.04
CA PHE A 50 -10.78 -35.10 7.33
C PHE A 50 -10.51 -33.61 7.47
N TYR A 51 -10.06 -32.94 6.40
CA TYR A 51 -9.92 -31.48 6.38
C TYR A 51 -11.29 -30.79 6.52
N GLU A 52 -12.31 -31.25 5.79
CA GLU A 52 -13.68 -30.70 5.88
C GLU A 52 -14.38 -30.96 7.23
N GLN A 53 -13.88 -31.93 8.00
CA GLN A 53 -14.32 -32.18 9.37
C GLN A 53 -13.44 -31.49 10.43
N GLY A 54 -12.37 -30.80 10.02
CA GLY A 54 -11.41 -30.20 10.95
C GLY A 54 -10.58 -31.20 11.76
N ARG A 55 -10.57 -32.49 11.39
CA ARG A 55 -9.81 -33.54 12.09
C ARG A 55 -8.32 -33.48 11.81
N HIS A 56 -7.92 -32.87 10.71
CA HIS A 56 -6.52 -32.70 10.31
C HIS A 56 -6.26 -31.27 9.84
N THR A 57 -5.03 -30.81 10.07
CA THR A 57 -4.54 -29.51 9.59
C THR A 57 -3.59 -29.74 8.41
N PRO A 58 -3.82 -29.11 7.24
CA PRO A 58 -2.91 -29.24 6.11
C PRO A 58 -1.56 -28.61 6.40
N THR A 59 -0.52 -29.07 5.70
CA THR A 59 0.75 -28.33 5.67
C THR A 59 0.57 -27.02 4.89
N PRO A 60 1.42 -25.99 5.11
CA PRO A 60 1.39 -24.75 4.34
C PRO A 60 1.40 -24.95 2.81
N GLN A 61 2.20 -25.89 2.31
CA GLN A 61 2.23 -26.19 0.87
C GLN A 61 0.93 -26.81 0.36
N ARG A 62 0.32 -27.71 1.16
CA ARG A 62 -0.98 -28.31 0.80
C ARG A 62 -2.08 -27.25 0.81
N LEU A 63 -2.01 -26.32 1.75
CA LEU A 63 -2.95 -25.20 1.82
C LEU A 63 -2.82 -24.27 0.60
N GLN A 64 -1.61 -23.99 0.12
CA GLN A 64 -1.41 -23.25 -1.13
C GLN A 64 -1.96 -23.99 -2.35
N ARG A 65 -1.68 -25.30 -2.48
CA ARG A 65 -2.25 -26.12 -3.56
C ARG A 65 -3.77 -26.12 -3.52
N MET A 66 -4.35 -26.18 -2.33
CA MET A 66 -5.79 -26.10 -2.12
C MET A 66 -6.35 -24.73 -2.51
N ALA A 67 -5.69 -23.65 -2.13
CA ALA A 67 -6.06 -22.28 -2.51
C ALA A 67 -6.06 -22.11 -4.04
N ALA A 68 -5.00 -22.59 -4.71
CA ALA A 68 -4.89 -22.59 -6.16
C ALA A 68 -5.98 -23.43 -6.84
N ALA A 69 -6.24 -24.65 -6.34
CA ALA A 69 -7.27 -25.54 -6.87
C ALA A 69 -8.69 -24.96 -6.76
N LEU A 70 -8.93 -24.15 -5.73
CA LEU A 70 -10.22 -23.50 -5.42
C LEU A 70 -10.30 -22.05 -5.93
N HIS A 71 -9.28 -21.57 -6.64
CA HIS A 71 -9.19 -20.19 -7.16
C HIS A 71 -9.47 -19.11 -6.08
N CYS A 72 -8.88 -19.27 -4.89
CA CYS A 72 -9.05 -18.35 -3.76
C CYS A 72 -7.72 -18.05 -3.06
N ASP A 73 -7.71 -17.07 -2.16
CA ASP A 73 -6.56 -16.79 -1.30
C ASP A 73 -6.50 -17.75 -0.09
N VAL A 74 -5.30 -18.01 0.45
CA VAL A 74 -5.11 -18.80 1.68
C VAL A 74 -5.89 -18.23 2.88
N GLY A 75 -6.01 -16.90 2.96
CA GLY A 75 -6.83 -16.23 3.98
C GLY A 75 -8.32 -16.61 3.90
N GLU A 76 -8.84 -16.87 2.71
CA GLU A 76 -10.24 -17.29 2.53
C GLU A 76 -10.47 -18.73 3.04
N LEU A 77 -9.46 -19.60 2.99
CA LEU A 77 -9.54 -20.96 3.54
C LEU A 77 -9.38 -20.98 5.06
N THR A 78 -8.49 -20.16 5.60
CA THR A 78 -8.24 -20.07 7.06
C THR A 78 -9.28 -19.20 7.77
N GLY A 79 -10.01 -18.39 7.02
CA GLY A 79 -10.98 -17.44 7.56
C GLY A 79 -10.36 -16.16 8.14
N VAL A 80 -9.05 -15.97 7.98
CA VAL A 80 -8.33 -14.76 8.37
C VAL A 80 -8.62 -13.68 7.33
N LEU A 81 -9.19 -12.57 7.77
CA LEU A 81 -9.49 -11.44 6.89
C LEU A 81 -8.23 -10.65 6.58
N ARG A 82 -8.24 -9.95 5.44
CA ARG A 82 -7.17 -9.00 5.11
C ARG A 82 -7.09 -7.92 6.18
N GLY A 83 -5.88 -7.62 6.65
CA GLY A 83 -5.66 -6.71 7.77
C GLY A 83 -5.78 -7.37 9.16
N GLU A 84 -6.04 -8.68 9.25
CA GLU A 84 -6.00 -9.44 10.51
C GLU A 84 -4.81 -10.40 10.57
N GLU A 85 -3.98 -10.48 9.53
CA GLU A 85 -2.92 -11.49 9.44
C GLU A 85 -1.87 -11.32 10.54
N GLY A 86 -1.59 -12.41 11.28
CA GLY A 86 -0.44 -12.55 12.16
C GLY A 86 0.78 -13.11 11.43
N LEU A 87 1.91 -13.25 12.13
CA LEU A 87 3.17 -13.73 11.54
C LEU A 87 3.02 -15.16 10.98
N VAL A 88 2.26 -16.01 11.67
CA VAL A 88 1.96 -17.37 11.23
C VAL A 88 1.18 -17.36 9.90
N ASP A 89 0.23 -16.45 9.73
CA ASP A 89 -0.62 -16.38 8.54
C ASP A 89 0.18 -15.94 7.32
N LEU A 90 1.11 -14.98 7.51
CA LEU A 90 2.04 -14.56 6.46
C LEU A 90 2.93 -15.74 6.01
N ARG A 91 3.45 -16.52 6.97
CA ARG A 91 4.25 -17.71 6.64
C ARG A 91 3.44 -18.78 5.91
N PHE A 92 2.20 -19.02 6.34
CA PHE A 92 1.31 -19.99 5.69
C PHE A 92 0.88 -19.54 4.29
N ALA A 93 0.60 -18.25 4.11
CA ALA A 93 0.33 -17.65 2.80
C ALA A 93 1.54 -17.82 1.85
N ALA A 94 2.76 -17.70 2.37
CA ALA A 94 4.00 -17.99 1.64
C ALA A 94 4.27 -19.50 1.42
N GLY A 95 3.48 -20.40 2.03
CA GLY A 95 3.59 -21.84 1.82
C GLY A 95 4.75 -22.50 2.57
N LEU A 96 5.31 -21.83 3.57
CA LEU A 96 6.52 -22.27 4.24
C LEU A 96 6.22 -23.01 5.54
N THR A 97 6.85 -24.15 5.76
CA THR A 97 6.95 -24.73 7.12
C THR A 97 7.89 -23.88 7.99
N LEU A 98 7.86 -24.10 9.31
CA LEU A 98 8.79 -23.44 10.22
C LEU A 98 10.25 -23.70 9.83
N ASP A 99 10.60 -24.96 9.56
CA ASP A 99 11.97 -25.34 9.19
C ASP A 99 12.42 -24.69 7.89
N GLN A 100 11.55 -24.65 6.87
CA GLN A 100 11.85 -23.98 5.60
C GLN A 100 12.03 -22.47 5.77
N ALA A 101 11.14 -21.82 6.54
CA ALA A 101 11.26 -20.40 6.82
C ALA A 101 12.57 -20.07 7.56
N VAL A 102 12.96 -20.90 8.54
CA VAL A 102 14.21 -20.76 9.29
C VAL A 102 15.43 -20.99 8.39
N GLU A 103 15.41 -22.01 7.55
CA GLU A 103 16.48 -22.28 6.58
C GLU A 103 16.71 -21.08 5.66
N LEU A 104 15.64 -20.50 5.12
CA LEU A 104 15.73 -19.28 4.32
C LEU A 104 16.20 -18.07 5.15
N LEU A 105 15.74 -17.91 6.39
CA LEU A 105 16.14 -16.83 7.28
C LEU A 105 17.62 -16.92 7.63
N ARG A 106 18.16 -18.12 7.86
CA ARG A 106 19.57 -18.36 8.16
C ARG A 106 20.52 -18.04 7.00
N ARG A 107 20.02 -17.93 5.78
CA ARG A 107 20.80 -17.40 4.64
C ARG A 107 21.00 -15.89 4.71
N THR A 108 20.23 -15.19 5.54
CA THR A 108 20.37 -13.75 5.78
C THR A 108 21.31 -13.47 6.97
N PRO A 109 21.98 -12.31 7.03
CA PRO A 109 22.79 -11.94 8.19
C PRO A 109 21.99 -11.94 9.50
N VAL A 110 20.77 -11.38 9.49
CA VAL A 110 19.94 -11.30 10.70
C VAL A 110 19.55 -12.68 11.24
N GLY A 111 19.27 -13.66 10.37
CA GLY A 111 18.92 -14.99 10.85
C GLY A 111 20.09 -15.75 11.47
N ARG A 112 21.32 -15.49 11.01
CA ARG A 112 22.54 -16.02 11.63
C ARG A 112 22.82 -15.35 12.97
N ASP A 113 22.76 -14.02 12.99
CA ASP A 113 23.03 -13.21 14.19
C ASP A 113 22.04 -13.55 15.33
N LEU A 114 20.77 -13.79 15.01
CA LEU A 114 19.75 -14.19 15.98
C LEU A 114 19.74 -15.69 16.29
N CYS A 115 20.60 -16.47 15.61
CA CYS A 115 20.64 -17.93 15.65
C CYS A 115 19.22 -18.53 15.53
N LEU A 116 18.46 -18.08 14.53
CA LEU A 116 17.05 -18.45 14.38
C LEU A 116 16.87 -19.96 14.30
N SER A 117 15.83 -20.49 14.93
CA SER A 117 15.47 -21.91 14.94
C SER A 117 13.95 -22.06 14.84
N ALA A 118 13.45 -23.24 14.48
CA ALA A 118 12.00 -23.48 14.40
C ALA A 118 11.28 -23.20 15.74
N PRO A 119 11.81 -23.61 16.91
CA PRO A 119 11.23 -23.22 18.19
C PRO A 119 11.22 -21.71 18.44
N ARG A 120 12.28 -20.98 18.05
CA ARG A 120 12.33 -19.52 18.20
C ARG A 120 11.33 -18.82 17.28
N LEU A 121 11.24 -19.21 16.02
CA LEU A 121 10.26 -18.66 15.08
C LEU A 121 8.82 -18.97 15.52
N SER A 122 8.57 -20.19 16.00
CA SER A 122 7.28 -20.58 16.58
C SER A 122 6.93 -19.74 17.81
N ALA A 123 7.90 -19.47 18.69
CA ALA A 123 7.70 -18.59 19.85
C ALA A 123 7.38 -17.15 19.41
N LEU A 124 8.05 -16.63 18.38
CA LEU A 124 7.71 -15.33 17.79
C LEU A 124 6.25 -15.26 17.32
N GLU A 125 5.85 -16.26 16.54
CA GLU A 125 4.51 -16.36 15.95
C GLU A 125 3.40 -16.53 16.99
N GLN A 126 3.72 -17.08 18.16
CA GLN A 126 2.77 -17.32 19.26
C GLN A 126 2.77 -16.21 20.32
N GLY A 127 3.52 -15.13 20.14
CA GLY A 127 3.63 -14.09 21.17
C GLY A 127 4.46 -14.50 22.39
N ARG A 128 5.16 -15.63 22.36
CA ARG A 128 6.00 -16.10 23.46
C ARG A 128 7.35 -15.38 23.48
N PRO A 129 7.94 -15.10 24.65
CA PRO A 129 9.24 -14.44 24.72
C PRO A 129 10.33 -15.31 24.09
N VAL A 130 11.26 -14.67 23.38
CA VAL A 130 12.43 -15.34 22.80
C VAL A 130 13.69 -14.89 23.52
N LEU A 131 14.39 -15.85 24.12
CA LEU A 131 15.58 -15.57 24.92
C LEU A 131 16.87 -15.60 24.08
N GLY A 132 17.78 -14.68 24.40
CA GLY A 132 19.16 -14.68 23.93
C GLY A 132 19.80 -13.29 23.99
N ARG A 133 21.14 -13.22 24.05
CA ARG A 133 21.88 -11.95 24.12
C ARG A 133 21.52 -11.03 22.94
N ASN A 134 21.59 -11.55 21.72
CA ASN A 134 21.31 -10.78 20.50
C ASN A 134 19.82 -10.44 20.31
N TRP A 135 18.93 -11.10 21.07
CA TRP A 135 17.50 -10.77 21.10
C TRP A 135 17.17 -9.55 21.98
N ARG A 136 18.10 -9.13 22.83
CA ARG A 136 18.00 -7.88 23.62
C ARG A 136 18.51 -6.66 22.82
N ASP A 137 19.27 -6.89 21.76
CA ASP A 137 19.79 -5.85 20.89
C ASP A 137 18.71 -5.40 19.89
N ARG A 138 18.16 -4.19 20.10
CA ARG A 138 17.09 -3.64 19.26
C ARG A 138 17.54 -3.40 17.82
N ASP A 139 18.82 -3.15 17.56
CA ASP A 139 19.33 -2.93 16.21
C ASP A 139 19.47 -4.23 15.43
N VAL A 140 19.83 -5.33 16.12
CA VAL A 140 19.87 -6.67 15.53
C VAL A 140 18.45 -7.16 15.26
N VAL A 141 17.57 -7.14 16.27
CA VAL A 141 16.17 -7.57 16.12
C VAL A 141 15.42 -6.70 15.12
N GLY A 142 15.72 -5.41 15.04
CA GLY A 142 15.13 -4.47 14.08
C GLY A 142 15.39 -4.81 12.59
N ARG A 143 16.34 -5.71 12.29
CA ARG A 143 16.55 -6.23 10.93
C ARG A 143 15.57 -7.35 10.56
N LEU A 144 14.93 -7.97 11.55
CA LEU A 144 14.14 -9.18 11.36
C LEU A 144 12.91 -8.94 10.49
N PRO A 145 12.12 -7.84 10.63
CA PRO A 145 10.97 -7.61 9.76
C PRO A 145 11.32 -7.56 8.28
N ALA A 146 12.47 -6.99 7.92
CA ALA A 146 12.92 -6.96 6.53
C ALA A 146 13.32 -8.35 6.01
N GLY A 147 13.94 -9.18 6.85
CA GLY A 147 14.25 -10.59 6.53
C GLY A 147 13.00 -11.43 6.32
N LEU A 148 12.03 -11.33 7.24
CA LEU A 148 10.74 -12.02 7.14
C LEU A 148 9.95 -11.57 5.91
N ALA A 149 9.88 -10.26 5.66
CA ALA A 149 9.18 -9.69 4.51
C ALA A 149 9.70 -10.23 3.18
N LYS A 150 11.03 -10.34 3.05
CA LYS A 150 11.68 -10.92 1.87
C LYS A 150 11.29 -12.38 1.66
N ILE A 151 11.20 -13.16 2.73
CA ILE A 151 10.96 -14.62 2.65
C ILE A 151 9.49 -14.93 2.48
N TYR A 152 8.62 -14.13 3.07
CA TYR A 152 7.16 -14.26 2.92
C TYR A 152 6.63 -13.59 1.65
N ASP A 153 7.49 -12.92 0.88
CA ASP A 153 7.13 -12.13 -0.30
C ASP A 153 6.01 -11.12 -0.05
N VAL A 154 6.14 -10.39 1.07
CA VAL A 154 5.20 -9.34 1.46
C VAL A 154 5.95 -8.05 1.79
N PRO A 155 5.30 -6.87 1.69
CA PRO A 155 5.92 -5.63 2.12
C PRO A 155 6.30 -5.63 3.61
N VAL A 156 7.43 -5.01 3.97
CA VAL A 156 7.91 -4.91 5.37
C VAL A 156 6.85 -4.42 6.35
N ARG A 157 6.02 -3.45 5.93
CA ARG A 157 4.91 -2.95 6.77
C ARG A 157 3.93 -4.05 7.18
N MET A 158 3.65 -5.04 6.33
CA MET A 158 2.72 -6.12 6.67
C MET A 158 3.30 -7.00 7.76
N VAL A 159 4.62 -7.25 7.74
CA VAL A 159 5.28 -7.99 8.82
C VAL A 159 5.24 -7.20 10.11
N VAL A 160 5.44 -5.88 10.07
CA VAL A 160 5.35 -5.02 11.25
C VAL A 160 3.92 -5.02 11.81
N ASP A 161 2.91 -4.86 10.97
CA ASP A 161 1.50 -4.91 11.41
C ASP A 161 1.16 -6.29 11.99
N ALA A 162 1.60 -7.36 11.33
CA ALA A 162 1.41 -8.73 11.79
C ALA A 162 2.17 -9.03 13.09
N TRP A 163 3.33 -8.41 13.29
CA TRP A 163 4.07 -8.48 14.55
C TRP A 163 3.27 -7.85 15.68
N MET A 164 2.73 -6.65 15.49
CA MET A 164 1.89 -5.97 16.48
C MET A 164 0.64 -6.78 16.84
N ARG A 165 0.07 -7.53 15.89
CA ARG A 165 -1.04 -8.48 16.13
C ARG A 165 -0.61 -9.73 16.89
N SER A 166 0.54 -10.30 16.53
CA SER A 166 1.02 -11.56 17.11
C SER A 166 1.62 -11.37 18.51
N ARG A 167 2.06 -10.15 18.82
CA ARG A 167 2.79 -9.78 20.04
C ARG A 167 2.21 -8.46 20.60
N PRO A 168 0.99 -8.48 21.16
CA PRO A 168 0.30 -7.27 21.59
C PRO A 168 1.05 -6.49 22.68
N ASP A 169 1.87 -7.19 23.49
CA ASP A 169 2.58 -6.59 24.62
C ASP A 169 3.99 -6.08 24.25
N GLU A 170 4.44 -6.27 23.00
CA GLU A 170 5.80 -5.91 22.56
C GLU A 170 5.80 -4.97 21.37
N SER A 171 6.49 -3.83 21.46
CA SER A 171 6.67 -2.92 20.34
C SER A 171 7.22 -3.64 19.12
N ALA A 172 6.76 -3.25 17.93
CA ALA A 172 7.31 -3.81 16.71
C ALA A 172 8.81 -3.45 16.59
N PRO A 173 9.69 -4.40 16.22
CA PRO A 173 11.11 -4.15 16.10
C PRO A 173 11.37 -3.43 14.78
N VAL A 174 11.07 -2.13 14.74
CA VAL A 174 11.38 -1.27 13.60
C VAL A 174 12.72 -0.61 13.84
N ARG A 175 13.63 -0.68 12.86
CA ARG A 175 14.85 0.12 12.89
C ARG A 175 14.48 1.61 12.81
N PRO A 176 15.06 2.47 13.67
CA PRO A 176 15.09 3.89 13.37
C PRO A 176 15.73 4.05 12.00
N ARG A 177 15.02 4.70 11.08
CA ARG A 177 15.58 4.96 9.76
C ARG A 177 16.83 5.82 9.98
N ARG A 178 18.03 5.34 9.59
CA ARG A 178 19.07 6.30 9.19
C ARG A 178 18.40 7.18 8.15
N GLN A 179 18.33 8.49 8.39
CA GLN A 179 17.73 9.46 7.49
C GLN A 179 18.05 9.05 6.05
N PRO A 180 17.05 8.95 5.14
CA PRO A 180 17.33 8.59 3.77
C PRO A 180 18.46 9.49 3.28
N GLN A 181 19.57 8.84 2.94
CA GLN A 181 20.80 9.50 2.54
C GLN A 181 20.43 10.51 1.46
N ARG A 182 20.72 11.79 1.70
CA ARG A 182 20.44 13.00 0.88
C ARG A 182 20.64 12.83 -0.65
N ARG A 183 21.32 11.77 -1.08
CA ARG A 183 21.73 11.39 -2.44
C ARG A 183 20.71 11.56 -3.57
N SER A 184 19.42 11.23 -3.41
CA SER A 184 18.47 11.35 -4.53
C SER A 184 18.00 12.78 -4.77
N SER A 185 17.85 13.57 -3.70
CA SER A 185 17.55 15.00 -3.81
C SER A 185 18.78 15.73 -4.31
N ASP A 186 19.97 15.41 -3.77
CA ASP A 186 21.24 16.04 -4.18
C ASP A 186 21.54 15.82 -5.67
N SER A 187 21.27 14.62 -6.20
CA SER A 187 21.47 14.35 -7.63
C SER A 187 20.46 15.06 -8.53
N ALA A 188 19.21 15.24 -8.08
CA ALA A 188 18.20 15.98 -8.83
C ALA A 188 18.48 17.49 -8.78
N GLU A 189 18.92 17.98 -7.62
CA GLU A 189 19.36 19.36 -7.41
C GLU A 189 20.58 19.67 -8.28
N ALA A 190 21.62 18.83 -8.23
CA ALA A 190 22.79 18.99 -9.10
C ALA A 190 22.43 18.93 -10.59
N ALA A 191 21.50 18.05 -10.97
CA ALA A 191 20.99 18.00 -12.35
C ALA A 191 20.28 19.30 -12.73
N TRP A 192 19.47 19.89 -11.85
CA TRP A 192 18.81 21.18 -12.08
C TRP A 192 19.82 22.33 -12.18
N GLN A 193 20.80 22.38 -11.27
CA GLN A 193 21.85 23.40 -11.27
C GLN A 193 22.69 23.34 -12.56
N SER A 194 22.86 22.15 -13.15
CA SER A 194 23.56 21.97 -14.44
C SER A 194 22.76 22.41 -15.69
N LEU A 195 21.49 22.76 -15.54
CA LEU A 195 20.66 23.28 -16.63
C LEU A 195 20.89 24.78 -16.78
N ASN A 196 20.92 25.27 -18.02
CA ASN A 196 20.88 26.71 -18.26
C ASN A 196 19.48 27.28 -17.94
N GLU A 197 19.39 28.60 -17.81
CA GLU A 197 18.15 29.29 -17.43
C GLU A 197 16.97 28.92 -18.35
N ARG A 198 17.21 28.90 -19.65
CA ARG A 198 16.20 28.52 -20.64
C ARG A 198 15.69 27.09 -20.45
N GLN A 199 16.58 26.13 -20.22
CA GLN A 199 16.22 24.73 -19.95
C GLN A 199 15.44 24.58 -18.66
N ARG A 200 15.76 25.36 -17.61
CA ARG A 200 15.02 25.40 -16.35
C ARG A 200 13.59 25.90 -16.56
N ILE A 201 13.42 26.99 -17.32
CA ILE A 201 12.10 27.54 -17.67
C ILE A 201 11.27 26.49 -18.42
N TYR A 202 11.82 25.86 -19.46
CA TYR A 202 11.12 24.81 -20.21
C TYR A 202 10.68 23.67 -19.30
N LEU A 203 11.58 23.17 -18.46
CA LEU A 203 11.27 22.03 -17.59
C LEU A 203 10.24 22.39 -16.50
N GLY A 204 10.29 23.62 -15.98
CA GLY A 204 9.32 24.15 -15.02
C GLY A 204 7.93 24.34 -15.64
N GLU A 205 7.85 24.92 -16.84
CA GLU A 205 6.57 25.14 -17.55
C GLU A 205 5.92 23.81 -17.97
N ILE A 206 6.70 22.81 -18.38
CA ILE A 206 6.18 21.46 -18.66
C ILE A 206 5.63 20.81 -17.38
N LEU A 207 6.33 20.92 -16.25
CA LEU A 207 5.84 20.38 -14.97
C LEU A 207 4.53 21.07 -14.54
N ARG A 208 4.46 22.39 -14.69
CA ARG A 208 3.26 23.18 -14.39
C ARG A 208 2.09 22.76 -15.27
N ASP A 209 2.34 22.58 -16.56
CA ASP A 209 1.35 22.11 -17.52
C ASP A 209 0.82 20.70 -17.20
N GLU A 210 1.71 19.77 -16.83
CA GLU A 210 1.34 18.42 -16.41
C GLU A 210 0.36 18.46 -15.22
N ARG A 211 0.60 19.34 -14.26
CA ARG A 211 -0.25 19.53 -13.07
C ARG A 211 -1.60 20.16 -13.37
N MET A 212 -1.64 21.13 -14.28
CA MET A 212 -2.91 21.71 -14.73
C MET A 212 -3.76 20.64 -15.42
N THR A 213 -3.17 19.85 -16.32
CA THR A 213 -3.85 18.72 -16.94
C THR A 213 -4.28 17.69 -15.90
N GLU A 214 -3.47 17.40 -14.88
CA GLU A 214 -3.86 16.49 -13.79
C GLU A 214 -5.10 17.00 -13.05
N THR A 215 -5.18 18.31 -12.80
CA THR A 215 -6.32 18.97 -12.17
C THR A 215 -7.57 18.89 -13.04
N GLU A 216 -7.45 19.13 -14.35
CA GLU A 216 -8.55 18.96 -15.31
C GLU A 216 -9.05 17.51 -15.37
N MET A 217 -8.12 16.53 -15.40
CA MET A 217 -8.49 15.12 -15.38
C MET A 217 -9.17 14.73 -14.06
N TRP A 218 -8.77 15.35 -12.94
CA TRP A 218 -9.46 15.18 -11.66
C TRP A 218 -10.87 15.77 -11.69
N MET A 219 -11.05 16.98 -12.24
CA MET A 219 -12.37 17.60 -12.42
C MET A 219 -13.26 16.72 -13.30
N ARG A 220 -12.76 16.25 -14.45
CA ARG A 220 -13.50 15.31 -15.33
C ARG A 220 -13.96 14.06 -14.61
N ARG A 221 -13.09 13.43 -13.80
CA ARG A 221 -13.46 12.25 -12.98
C ARG A 221 -14.57 12.56 -11.99
N THR A 222 -14.49 13.73 -11.36
CA THR A 222 -15.50 14.20 -10.38
C THR A 222 -16.85 14.42 -11.05
N HIS A 223 -16.86 14.86 -12.32
CA HIS A 223 -18.06 15.01 -13.13
C HIS A 223 -18.44 13.77 -13.96
N HIS A 224 -17.88 12.60 -13.67
CA HIS A 224 -18.16 11.33 -14.37
C HIS A 224 -17.90 11.34 -15.89
N LEU A 225 -17.04 12.25 -16.37
CA LEU A 225 -16.65 12.31 -17.78
C LEU A 225 -15.54 11.28 -18.09
N PRO A 226 -15.45 10.79 -19.35
CA PRO A 226 -14.36 9.92 -19.78
C PRO A 226 -12.99 10.56 -19.55
N VAL A 227 -12.08 9.79 -18.94
CA VAL A 227 -10.70 10.23 -18.67
C VAL A 227 -9.71 9.23 -19.28
N PRO A 228 -8.82 9.68 -20.17
CA PRO A 228 -7.80 8.82 -20.77
C PRO A 228 -6.79 8.32 -19.71
N ARG A 229 -5.98 7.33 -20.07
CA ARG A 229 -5.02 6.75 -19.11
C ARG A 229 -3.95 7.80 -18.73
N PRO A 230 -3.35 7.72 -17.52
CA PRO A 230 -2.28 8.64 -17.12
C PRO A 230 -1.06 8.71 -18.05
N ALA A 231 -0.79 7.66 -18.83
CA ALA A 231 0.27 7.69 -19.84
C ALA A 231 -0.12 8.47 -21.11
N GLU A 232 -1.41 8.66 -21.37
CA GLU A 232 -1.92 9.32 -22.57
C GLU A 232 -2.08 10.83 -22.36
N TRP A 233 -2.67 11.27 -21.24
CA TRP A 233 -2.86 12.70 -20.98
C TRP A 233 -1.60 13.41 -20.51
N ARG A 234 -0.57 12.68 -20.04
CA ARG A 234 0.75 13.26 -19.69
C ARG A 234 1.61 13.62 -20.89
N LYS A 235 1.24 13.20 -22.10
CA LYS A 235 1.89 13.63 -23.34
C LYS A 235 1.31 14.98 -23.74
N LEU A 236 1.98 16.05 -23.35
CA LEU A 236 1.48 17.42 -23.48
C LEU A 236 1.80 17.98 -24.87
N PRO A 237 0.87 18.70 -25.52
CA PRO A 237 1.11 19.30 -26.82
C PRO A 237 2.12 20.44 -26.70
N LEU A 238 3.27 20.28 -27.35
CA LEU A 238 4.31 21.30 -27.41
C LEU A 238 4.06 22.26 -28.58
N ALA A 239 3.88 21.75 -29.80
CA ALA A 239 3.74 22.58 -30.99
C ALA A 239 2.97 21.85 -32.10
N LEU A 240 2.32 22.62 -32.96
CA LEU A 240 1.77 22.15 -34.24
C LEU A 240 2.67 22.65 -35.38
N HIS A 241 2.95 21.79 -36.36
CA HIS A 241 3.79 22.11 -37.51
C HIS A 241 2.99 22.80 -38.62
N ALA A 242 2.58 24.04 -38.35
CA ALA A 242 1.93 24.95 -39.29
C ALA A 242 2.15 26.41 -38.84
N PRO A 243 1.92 27.43 -39.68
CA PRO A 243 2.06 28.82 -39.30
C PRO A 243 1.19 29.16 -38.08
N ALA A 244 1.77 29.83 -37.08
CA ALA A 244 1.09 30.14 -35.82
C ALA A 244 -0.11 31.10 -36.00
N GLU A 245 -0.14 31.86 -37.08
CA GLU A 245 -1.30 32.67 -37.50
C GLU A 245 -2.54 31.81 -37.76
N VAL A 246 -2.35 30.54 -38.13
CA VAL A 246 -3.42 29.63 -38.51
C VAL A 246 -3.75 28.66 -37.39
N VAL A 247 -2.76 28.03 -36.77
CA VAL A 247 -2.97 27.01 -35.73
C VAL A 247 -2.90 27.54 -34.30
N GLY A 248 -2.59 28.83 -34.13
CA GLY A 248 -2.36 29.44 -32.83
C GLY A 248 -1.15 28.86 -32.09
N TYR A 249 -1.11 29.11 -30.78
CA TYR A 249 -0.09 28.58 -29.88
C TYR A 249 -0.70 27.55 -28.94
N THR A 250 0.05 26.49 -28.64
CA THR A 250 -0.32 25.59 -27.55
C THR A 250 -0.20 26.31 -26.20
N ARG A 251 -0.90 25.80 -25.18
CA ARG A 251 -0.79 26.30 -23.80
C ARG A 251 0.66 26.36 -23.29
N LEU A 252 1.50 25.41 -23.72
CA LEU A 252 2.93 25.42 -23.45
C LEU A 252 3.65 26.54 -24.20
N GLN A 253 3.39 26.73 -25.49
CA GLN A 253 3.99 27.81 -26.27
C GLN A 253 3.63 29.18 -25.71
N GLU A 254 2.37 29.43 -25.34
CA GLU A 254 1.94 30.70 -24.74
C GLU A 254 2.72 31.03 -23.47
N ARG A 255 2.91 30.05 -22.58
CA ARG A 255 3.69 30.27 -21.35
C ARG A 255 5.17 30.44 -21.61
N LEU A 256 5.73 29.71 -22.56
CA LEU A 256 7.12 29.92 -22.98
C LEU A 256 7.32 31.32 -23.61
N ARG A 257 6.31 31.84 -24.33
CA ARG A 257 6.31 33.21 -24.87
C ARG A 257 6.26 34.25 -23.76
N LEU A 258 5.39 34.07 -22.77
CA LEU A 258 5.29 34.97 -21.61
C LEU A 258 6.60 35.03 -20.81
N ASN A 259 7.35 33.94 -20.75
CA ASN A 259 8.68 33.89 -20.14
C ASN A 259 9.81 34.34 -21.08
N GLY A 260 9.52 34.85 -22.28
CA GLY A 260 10.52 35.36 -23.23
C GLY A 260 11.43 34.31 -23.85
N VAL A 261 11.09 33.01 -23.75
CA VAL A 261 11.94 31.89 -24.21
C VAL A 261 11.37 31.15 -25.42
N HIS A 262 10.35 31.70 -26.09
CA HIS A 262 9.78 31.10 -27.31
C HIS A 262 10.33 31.83 -28.54
N ASP A 263 11.31 31.20 -29.18
CA ASP A 263 12.02 31.66 -30.38
C ASP A 263 12.25 30.46 -31.35
N PRO A 264 12.80 30.66 -32.56
CA PRO A 264 13.09 29.58 -33.51
C PRO A 264 13.99 28.45 -32.95
N GLY A 265 14.65 28.66 -31.80
CA GLY A 265 15.49 27.68 -31.09
C GLY A 265 14.75 26.75 -30.12
N ALA A 266 13.41 26.80 -30.07
CA ALA A 266 12.60 25.97 -29.16
C ALA A 266 12.86 24.47 -29.32
N GLY A 267 13.06 23.99 -30.55
CA GLY A 267 13.38 22.58 -30.83
C GLY A 267 14.72 22.14 -30.23
N ALA A 268 15.76 22.98 -30.30
CA ALA A 268 17.08 22.68 -29.78
C ALA A 268 17.08 22.51 -28.25
N THR A 269 16.28 23.31 -27.53
CA THR A 269 16.16 23.23 -26.07
C THR A 269 15.51 21.91 -25.66
N VAL A 270 14.43 21.52 -26.33
CA VAL A 270 13.73 20.25 -26.06
C VAL A 270 14.61 19.05 -26.40
N HIS A 271 15.33 19.09 -27.52
CA HIS A 271 16.31 18.05 -27.86
C HIS A 271 17.44 17.94 -26.81
N ALA A 272 17.94 19.07 -26.28
CA ALA A 272 18.96 19.05 -25.22
C ALA A 272 18.43 18.41 -23.92
N LEU A 273 17.19 18.75 -23.52
CA LEU A 273 16.53 18.14 -22.36
C LEU A 273 16.26 16.64 -22.57
N ALA A 274 15.90 16.23 -23.79
CA ALA A 274 15.71 14.83 -24.16
C ALA A 274 17.02 14.03 -24.11
N ARG A 275 18.13 14.58 -24.63
CA ARG A 275 19.47 13.95 -24.55
C ARG A 275 19.94 13.74 -23.12
N ARG A 276 19.55 14.63 -22.20
CA ARG A 276 19.81 14.47 -20.74
C ARG A 276 18.88 13.47 -20.06
N GLY A 277 17.97 12.83 -20.81
CA GLY A 277 16.99 11.88 -20.30
C GLY A 277 15.92 12.53 -19.40
N LEU A 278 15.68 13.84 -19.53
CA LEU A 278 14.69 14.57 -18.72
C LEU A 278 13.31 14.61 -19.41
N LEU A 279 13.28 14.59 -20.73
CA LEU A 279 12.06 14.58 -21.54
C LEU A 279 12.07 13.43 -22.55
N VAL A 280 10.88 13.03 -22.98
CA VAL A 280 10.63 12.20 -24.16
C VAL A 280 9.76 13.01 -25.11
N THR A 281 10.09 13.01 -26.39
CA THR A 281 9.31 13.65 -27.46
C THR A 281 8.64 12.60 -28.33
N SER A 282 7.41 12.85 -28.72
CA SER A 282 6.68 12.02 -29.69
C SER A 282 5.86 12.90 -30.62
N THR A 283 5.60 12.44 -31.83
CA THR A 283 4.82 13.16 -32.83
C THR A 283 3.57 12.38 -33.19
N ASP A 284 2.43 13.05 -33.28
CA ASP A 284 1.17 12.50 -33.81
C ASP A 284 0.54 13.45 -34.84
N LEU A 285 -0.48 12.97 -35.57
CA LEU A 285 -1.27 13.79 -36.50
C LEU A 285 -2.57 14.22 -35.82
N VAL A 286 -2.95 15.47 -36.01
CA VAL A 286 -4.23 16.03 -35.55
C VAL A 286 -4.92 16.76 -36.68
N HIS A 287 -6.25 16.66 -36.72
CA HIS A 287 -7.05 17.44 -37.67
C HIS A 287 -7.26 18.85 -37.13
N HIS A 288 -6.85 19.85 -37.90
CA HIS A 288 -7.11 21.26 -37.65
C HIS A 288 -8.18 21.76 -38.63
N PRO A 289 -9.20 22.52 -38.17
CA PRO A 289 -10.33 22.90 -39.01
C PRO A 289 -9.96 23.63 -40.31
N GLU A 290 -8.91 24.45 -40.29
CA GLU A 290 -8.55 25.30 -41.43
C GLU A 290 -7.45 24.72 -42.33
N THR A 291 -6.58 23.85 -41.79
CA THR A 291 -5.38 23.37 -42.49
C THR A 291 -5.40 21.87 -42.76
N GLY A 292 -6.47 21.17 -42.35
CA GLY A 292 -6.55 19.73 -42.45
C GLY A 292 -5.60 19.03 -41.48
N GLU A 293 -4.92 17.98 -41.92
CA GLU A 293 -4.02 17.22 -41.07
C GLU A 293 -2.71 17.99 -40.77
N VAL A 294 -2.44 18.19 -39.47
CA VAL A 294 -1.25 18.86 -38.98
C VAL A 294 -0.49 17.94 -38.04
N SER A 295 0.83 17.90 -38.21
CA SER A 295 1.72 17.17 -37.30
C SER A 295 1.89 17.93 -35.99
N ARG A 296 1.72 17.24 -34.87
CA ARG A 296 1.81 17.80 -33.52
C ARG A 296 2.91 17.13 -32.73
N VAL A 297 3.85 17.92 -32.23
CA VAL A 297 4.89 17.50 -31.31
C VAL A 297 4.34 17.48 -29.89
N ARG A 298 4.57 16.38 -29.18
CA ARG A 298 4.21 16.19 -27.78
C ARG A 298 5.44 15.93 -26.94
N VAL A 299 5.42 16.42 -25.70
CA VAL A 299 6.46 16.24 -24.70
C VAL A 299 5.92 15.49 -23.49
N GLU A 300 6.72 14.60 -22.95
CA GLU A 300 6.45 13.88 -21.70
C GLU A 300 7.68 13.98 -20.78
N MET A 301 7.47 14.33 -19.51
CA MET A 301 8.57 14.31 -18.54
C MET A 301 8.91 12.88 -18.14
N THR A 302 10.20 12.52 -18.16
CA THR A 302 10.64 11.26 -17.56
C THR A 302 10.53 11.33 -16.04
N ARG A 303 10.63 10.18 -15.37
CA ARG A 303 10.71 10.13 -13.89
C ARG A 303 11.87 11.01 -13.37
N ARG A 304 13.02 11.01 -14.07
CA ARG A 304 14.19 11.82 -13.75
C ARG A 304 13.92 13.31 -14.00
N GLY A 305 13.31 13.67 -15.13
CA GLY A 305 12.92 15.05 -15.44
C GLY A 305 12.00 15.64 -14.41
N ARG A 306 10.94 14.89 -14.04
CA ARG A 306 9.99 15.30 -13.00
C ARG A 306 10.66 15.52 -11.64
N ALA A 307 11.58 14.63 -11.24
CA ALA A 307 12.34 14.79 -10.00
C ALA A 307 13.27 16.01 -10.05
N THR A 308 13.93 16.25 -11.18
CA THR A 308 14.85 17.38 -11.40
C THR A 308 14.12 18.73 -11.33
N ALA A 309 12.97 18.83 -12.02
CA ALA A 309 12.13 20.04 -12.01
C ALA A 309 11.57 20.35 -10.63
N ARG A 310 11.08 19.31 -9.93
CA ARG A 310 10.58 19.42 -8.57
C ARG A 310 11.64 19.92 -7.59
N ALA A 311 12.84 19.34 -7.64
CA ALA A 311 13.96 19.78 -6.81
C ALA A 311 14.25 21.28 -7.04
N GLY A 312 14.40 21.67 -8.30
CA GLY A 312 14.72 23.05 -8.68
C GLY A 312 13.66 24.10 -8.40
N LEU A 313 12.38 23.71 -8.31
CA LEU A 313 11.28 24.57 -7.92
C LEU A 313 11.03 24.58 -6.40
N GLY A 314 11.88 23.91 -5.61
CA GLY A 314 11.70 23.78 -4.15
C GLY A 314 10.53 22.85 -3.77
N GLU A 315 10.02 22.08 -4.73
CA GLU A 315 8.89 21.18 -4.54
C GLU A 315 9.39 19.79 -4.17
N HIS A 316 9.76 19.59 -2.92
CA HIS A 316 10.17 18.26 -2.48
C HIS A 316 8.98 17.29 -2.58
N ALA A 317 9.15 16.20 -3.35
CA ALA A 317 8.15 15.13 -3.39
C ALA A 317 7.86 14.67 -1.96
N GLU A 318 6.60 14.74 -1.55
CA GLU A 318 6.17 14.32 -0.22
C GLU A 318 6.68 12.90 0.03
N GLN A 319 7.71 12.78 0.86
CA GLN A 319 8.37 11.51 1.06
C GLN A 319 7.36 10.61 1.77
N GLN A 320 7.02 9.49 1.14
CA GLN A 320 6.16 8.50 1.79
C GLN A 320 6.77 8.18 3.17
N PRO A 321 5.94 8.17 4.22
CA PRO A 321 6.41 7.91 5.57
C PRO A 321 7.21 6.60 5.60
N GLY A 322 8.24 6.57 6.45
CA GLY A 322 8.90 5.31 6.76
C GLY A 322 7.91 4.32 7.38
N VAL A 323 8.18 3.03 7.25
CA VAL A 323 7.49 2.02 8.06
C VAL A 323 7.80 2.31 9.53
N PRO A 324 6.81 2.34 10.43
CA PRO A 324 5.42 1.90 10.27
C PRO A 324 4.41 3.02 10.01
N LEU A 325 4.84 4.25 9.84
CA LEU A 325 3.96 5.41 9.73
C LEU A 325 3.05 5.40 8.50
N LEU A 326 1.99 6.19 8.59
CA LEU A 326 0.93 6.41 7.62
C LEU A 326 1.14 7.77 6.94
N SER A 327 0.67 7.91 5.69
CA SER A 327 0.63 9.23 5.03
C SER A 327 -0.28 10.17 5.80
N GLU A 328 -0.10 11.48 5.61
CA GLU A 328 -0.89 12.51 6.29
C GLU A 328 -2.40 12.25 6.18
N TRP A 329 -2.88 11.98 4.96
CA TRP A 329 -4.28 11.66 4.72
C TRP A 329 -4.78 10.43 5.50
N LEU A 330 -4.01 9.33 5.54
CA LEU A 330 -4.40 8.12 6.25
C LEU A 330 -4.31 8.31 7.77
N TRP A 331 -3.36 9.13 8.23
CA TRP A 331 -3.27 9.53 9.62
C TRP A 331 -4.48 10.38 10.05
N GLY A 332 -4.87 11.37 9.25
CA GLY A 332 -6.08 12.15 9.51
C GLY A 332 -7.35 11.30 9.59
N VAL A 333 -7.44 10.25 8.75
CA VAL A 333 -8.52 9.24 8.87
C VAL A 333 -8.45 8.48 10.19
N MET A 334 -7.26 8.00 10.60
CA MET A 334 -7.09 7.29 11.87
C MET A 334 -7.51 8.17 13.05
N VAL A 335 -7.10 9.43 13.09
CA VAL A 335 -7.45 10.38 14.16
C VAL A 335 -8.95 10.61 14.24
N ARG A 336 -9.62 10.76 13.09
CA ARG A 336 -11.09 10.90 13.04
C ARG A 336 -11.81 9.68 13.61
N VAL A 337 -11.37 8.46 13.27
CA VAL A 337 -11.97 7.22 13.79
C VAL A 337 -11.69 7.07 15.27
N ALA A 338 -10.46 7.37 15.70
CA ALA A 338 -10.04 7.35 17.09
C ALA A 338 -10.85 8.33 17.96
N GLY A 339 -11.02 9.57 17.48
CA GLY A 339 -11.77 10.62 18.18
C GLY A 339 -13.27 10.36 18.31
N ALA A 340 -13.84 9.46 17.48
CA ALA A 340 -15.22 9.00 17.65
C ALA A 340 -15.40 8.04 18.84
N GLY A 341 -14.29 7.54 19.41
CA GLY A 341 -14.29 6.74 20.63
C GLY A 341 -15.13 5.46 20.54
N PRO A 342 -15.71 5.00 21.67
CA PRO A 342 -16.51 3.78 21.73
C PRO A 342 -17.77 3.82 20.85
N ASN A 343 -18.33 5.01 20.59
CA ASN A 343 -19.50 5.16 19.73
C ASN A 343 -19.18 4.78 18.27
N GLY A 344 -17.93 5.03 17.86
CA GLY A 344 -17.46 4.80 16.50
C GLY A 344 -17.95 5.86 15.52
N LEU A 345 -17.21 6.01 14.43
CA LEU A 345 -17.51 6.99 13.39
C LEU A 345 -18.60 6.44 12.47
N ASP A 346 -19.53 7.30 12.01
CA ASP A 346 -20.54 6.90 11.04
C ASP A 346 -19.93 6.26 9.79
N ARG A 347 -20.57 5.20 9.27
CA ARG A 347 -20.11 4.50 8.07
C ARG A 347 -19.89 5.47 6.91
N ASP A 348 -20.86 6.36 6.68
CA ASP A 348 -20.89 7.24 5.52
C ASP A 348 -19.98 8.47 5.69
N ALA A 349 -19.53 8.74 6.92
CA ALA A 349 -18.52 9.76 7.18
C ALA A 349 -17.15 9.37 6.59
N LEU A 350 -16.87 8.08 6.39
CA LEU A 350 -15.66 7.59 5.72
C LEU A 350 -15.95 7.23 4.26
N SER A 351 -15.83 8.21 3.37
CA SER A 351 -15.98 8.00 1.93
C SER A 351 -14.65 7.75 1.22
N GLY A 352 -14.72 7.21 0.00
CA GLY A 352 -13.57 7.04 -0.89
C GLY A 352 -12.75 5.77 -0.61
N ARG A 353 -11.42 5.87 -0.66
CA ARG A 353 -10.53 4.70 -0.68
C ARG A 353 -9.98 4.30 0.69
N ALA A 354 -10.27 5.04 1.77
CA ALA A 354 -9.67 4.80 3.08
C ALA A 354 -9.93 3.37 3.63
N PRO A 355 -11.16 2.81 3.52
CA PRO A 355 -11.43 1.44 3.95
C PRO A 355 -10.53 0.40 3.28
N PHE A 356 -10.13 0.60 2.03
CA PHE A 356 -9.24 -0.34 1.33
C PHE A 356 -7.79 -0.31 1.80
N TYR A 357 -7.38 0.73 2.54
CA TYR A 357 -6.04 0.86 3.10
C TYR A 357 -5.98 0.55 4.60
N LEU A 358 -7.06 0.79 5.34
CA LEU A 358 -7.09 0.66 6.80
C LEU A 358 -8.11 -0.38 7.29
N GLY A 359 -9.13 -0.72 6.51
CA GLY A 359 -10.27 -1.54 6.93
C GLY A 359 -10.00 -3.04 6.90
N VAL A 360 -10.47 -3.76 7.91
CA VAL A 360 -10.45 -5.24 7.94
C VAL A 360 -11.33 -5.82 6.83
N GLY A 361 -10.83 -6.83 6.12
CA GLY A 361 -11.57 -7.56 5.08
C GLY A 361 -11.71 -6.84 3.74
N TYR A 362 -11.28 -5.58 3.64
CA TYR A 362 -11.35 -4.82 2.39
C TYR A 362 -10.23 -5.25 1.41
N LYS A 363 -10.62 -5.58 0.18
CA LYS A 363 -9.71 -5.97 -0.91
C LYS A 363 -9.63 -4.86 -1.95
N ASN A 364 -8.41 -4.37 -2.23
CA ASN A 364 -8.18 -3.55 -3.41
C ASN A 364 -8.32 -4.40 -4.69
N ARG A 365 -8.62 -3.77 -5.84
CA ARG A 365 -8.49 -4.44 -7.15
C ARG A 365 -7.08 -5.04 -7.28
N SER A 366 -7.00 -6.20 -7.94
CA SER A 366 -5.82 -7.07 -8.03
C SER A 366 -4.51 -6.27 -8.16
N GLY A 367 -3.60 -6.46 -7.20
CA GLY A 367 -2.29 -5.78 -7.15
C GLY A 367 -2.23 -4.47 -6.35
N GLY A 368 -3.34 -4.00 -5.78
CA GLY A 368 -3.33 -2.83 -4.88
C GLY A 368 -2.64 -3.09 -3.53
N ARG A 369 -2.28 -2.02 -2.80
CA ARG A 369 -1.66 -2.16 -1.48
C ARG A 369 -2.64 -2.87 -0.54
N PRO A 370 -2.24 -3.96 0.14
CA PRO A 370 -3.09 -4.63 1.12
C PRO A 370 -3.43 -3.70 2.27
N SER A 371 -4.66 -3.84 2.78
CA SER A 371 -5.15 -3.12 3.95
C SER A 371 -4.32 -3.42 5.18
N ARG A 372 -4.22 -2.45 6.08
CA ARG A 372 -3.54 -2.57 7.37
C ARG A 372 -4.45 -3.04 8.50
N GLY A 373 -5.77 -3.12 8.30
CA GLY A 373 -6.72 -3.59 9.33
C GLY A 373 -6.62 -2.85 10.67
N PHE A 374 -6.42 -1.54 10.61
CA PHE A 374 -6.42 -0.65 11.76
C PHE A 374 -7.83 -0.17 12.14
N ILE A 375 -8.78 -0.28 11.21
CA ILE A 375 -10.19 0.01 11.47
C ILE A 375 -11.05 -1.18 11.09
N ASP A 376 -12.17 -1.35 11.78
CA ASP A 376 -13.17 -2.36 11.48
C ASP A 376 -14.57 -1.74 11.45
N GLU A 377 -15.44 -2.31 10.61
CA GLU A 377 -16.82 -1.88 10.46
C GLU A 377 -17.70 -2.73 11.37
N VAL A 378 -18.18 -2.14 12.46
CA VAL A 378 -18.92 -2.85 13.50
C VAL A 378 -20.42 -2.55 13.35
N PRO A 379 -21.29 -3.58 13.30
CA PRO A 379 -22.73 -3.37 13.28
C PRO A 379 -23.21 -2.77 14.60
N VAL A 380 -24.13 -1.82 14.51
CA VAL A 380 -24.91 -1.30 15.64
C VAL A 380 -26.25 -2.00 15.62
N LEU A 381 -26.58 -2.70 16.70
CA LEU A 381 -27.87 -3.35 16.85
C LEU A 381 -28.90 -2.35 17.37
N ALA A 382 -30.16 -2.55 17.01
CA ALA A 382 -31.30 -1.90 17.65
C ALA A 382 -31.26 -2.16 19.17
N THR A 383 -31.94 -1.31 19.95
CA THR A 383 -31.98 -1.41 21.42
C THR A 383 -32.51 -2.76 21.91
N ASP A 384 -33.37 -3.41 21.12
CA ASP A 384 -33.93 -4.74 21.35
C ASP A 384 -33.04 -5.90 20.85
N GLY A 385 -31.91 -5.59 20.19
CA GLY A 385 -30.98 -6.56 19.63
C GLY A 385 -31.51 -7.33 18.40
N THR A 386 -32.67 -6.97 17.85
CA THR A 386 -33.35 -7.80 16.83
C THR A 386 -32.76 -7.66 15.44
N HIS A 387 -32.23 -6.47 15.11
CA HIS A 387 -31.68 -6.17 13.79
C HIS A 387 -30.56 -5.14 13.86
N VAL A 388 -29.80 -5.04 12.77
CA VAL A 388 -28.74 -4.05 12.59
C VAL A 388 -29.37 -2.74 12.13
N VAL A 389 -29.20 -1.67 12.90
CA VAL A 389 -29.71 -0.32 12.57
C VAL A 389 -28.70 0.52 11.80
N GLY A 390 -27.44 0.12 11.80
CA GLY A 390 -26.38 0.80 11.07
C GLY A 390 -25.01 0.17 11.31
N TYR A 391 -23.98 0.80 10.77
CA TYR A 391 -22.60 0.39 10.96
C TYR A 391 -21.75 1.57 11.41
N ARG A 392 -20.74 1.29 12.23
CA ARG A 392 -19.81 2.29 12.74
C ARG A 392 -18.37 1.81 12.54
N TRP A 393 -17.52 2.71 12.10
CA TRP A 393 -16.08 2.48 12.05
C TRP A 393 -15.47 2.62 13.44
N ARG A 394 -14.70 1.62 13.85
CA ARG A 394 -13.95 1.63 15.11
C ARG A 394 -12.50 1.24 14.87
N LEU A 395 -11.61 1.69 15.75
CA LEU A 395 -10.24 1.19 15.74
C LEU A 395 -10.22 -0.29 16.13
N THR A 396 -9.41 -1.07 15.44
CA THR A 396 -9.02 -2.41 15.91
C THR A 396 -8.03 -2.26 17.08
N PRO A 397 -7.79 -3.32 17.89
CA PRO A 397 -6.77 -3.27 18.94
C PRO A 397 -5.39 -2.84 18.41
N VAL A 398 -5.01 -3.29 17.22
CA VAL A 398 -3.74 -2.89 16.59
C VAL A 398 -3.80 -1.46 16.04
N GLY A 399 -4.96 -1.02 15.52
CA GLY A 399 -5.14 0.39 15.13
C GLY A 399 -5.01 1.34 16.31
N LEU A 400 -5.60 1.01 17.46
CA LEU A 400 -5.45 1.77 18.71
C LEU A 400 -3.99 1.81 19.15
N ARG A 401 -3.34 0.64 19.21
CA ARG A 401 -1.93 0.57 19.55
C ARG A 401 -1.05 1.41 18.63
N HIS A 402 -1.31 1.37 17.32
CA HIS A 402 -0.58 2.17 16.34
C HIS A 402 -0.75 3.67 16.61
N VAL A 403 -1.96 4.12 16.97
CA VAL A 403 -2.19 5.51 17.36
C VAL A 403 -1.36 5.86 18.58
N VAL A 404 -1.41 5.05 19.64
CA VAL A 404 -0.69 5.30 20.90
C VAL A 404 0.82 5.30 20.70
N GLU A 405 1.37 4.28 20.04
CA GLU A 405 2.83 4.08 19.90
C GLU A 405 3.50 5.17 19.05
N TYR A 406 2.81 5.70 18.04
CA TYR A 406 3.39 6.63 17.07
C TYR A 406 2.85 8.07 17.14
N LEU A 407 2.02 8.40 18.15
CA LEU A 407 1.35 9.71 18.25
C LEU A 407 2.33 10.88 18.19
N ASP A 408 3.42 10.83 18.98
CA ASP A 408 4.40 11.91 19.04
C ASP A 408 5.18 12.06 17.73
N GLU A 409 5.45 10.95 17.04
CA GLU A 409 6.11 10.99 15.73
C GLU A 409 5.19 11.61 14.67
N TYR A 410 3.89 11.32 14.72
CA TYR A 410 2.90 11.96 13.87
C TYR A 410 2.72 13.44 14.18
N ARG A 411 2.69 13.86 15.44
CA ARG A 411 2.62 15.29 15.81
C ARG A 411 3.81 16.08 15.27
N ARG A 412 5.01 15.51 15.35
CA ARG A 412 6.22 16.12 14.76
C ARG A 412 6.16 16.18 13.24
N ARG A 413 5.59 15.15 12.60
CA ARG A 413 5.58 15.01 11.13
C ARG A 413 4.45 15.79 10.46
N TYR A 414 3.28 15.82 11.08
CA TYR A 414 2.04 16.39 10.55
C TYR A 414 1.43 17.35 11.60
N PRO A 415 2.11 18.47 11.90
CA PRO A 415 1.67 19.39 12.95
C PRO A 415 0.31 20.05 12.66
N HIS A 416 -0.15 20.02 11.40
CA HIS A 416 -1.44 20.57 10.98
C HIS A 416 -2.63 19.63 11.21
N VAL A 417 -2.38 18.34 11.48
CA VAL A 417 -3.46 17.39 11.80
C VAL A 417 -3.84 17.58 13.26
N ASP A 418 -5.07 18.03 13.52
CA ASP A 418 -5.60 18.15 14.88
C ASP A 418 -5.67 16.77 15.55
N THR A 419 -4.88 16.58 16.62
CA THR A 419 -4.81 15.34 17.40
C THR A 419 -5.43 15.48 18.80
N THR A 420 -6.16 16.57 19.06
CA THR A 420 -6.73 16.87 20.39
C THR A 420 -7.67 15.76 20.86
N SER A 421 -8.44 15.19 19.95
CA SER A 421 -9.40 14.11 20.21
C SER A 421 -8.77 12.77 20.59
N VAL A 422 -7.44 12.61 20.42
CA VAL A 422 -6.73 11.35 20.70
C VAL A 422 -5.69 11.46 21.81
N VAL A 423 -5.56 12.63 22.44
CA VAL A 423 -4.58 12.87 23.53
C VAL A 423 -4.79 11.87 24.67
N GLY A 424 -6.03 11.67 25.12
CA GLY A 424 -6.36 10.80 26.26
C GLY A 424 -6.25 9.29 25.98
N LEU A 425 -5.98 8.87 24.74
CA LEU A 425 -5.74 7.45 24.43
C LEU A 425 -4.33 7.01 24.83
N ALA A 426 -3.38 7.95 24.95
CA ALA A 426 -2.00 7.67 25.36
C ALA A 426 -1.85 7.45 26.88
N ASP A 427 -2.86 7.85 27.66
CA ASP A 427 -2.87 7.75 29.13
C ASP A 427 -3.48 6.43 29.64
N ILE A 428 -3.91 5.54 28.74
CA ILE A 428 -4.43 4.22 29.08
C ILE A 428 -3.22 3.28 29.23
N PRO A 429 -2.94 2.72 30.43
CA PRO A 429 -1.80 1.82 30.62
C PRO A 429 -1.93 0.59 29.71
N SER A 430 -0.78 0.18 29.16
CA SER A 430 -0.61 -0.90 28.18
C SER A 430 -1.11 -2.26 28.67
#